data_AF-A0A962EC92-F1
#
_entry.id   AF-A0A962EC92-F1
#
_cell.length_a   1.000
_cell.length_b   1.000
_cell.length_c   1.000
_cell.angle_alpha   90.00
_cell.angle_beta   90.00
_cell.angle_gamma   90.00
#
_symmetry.space_group_name_H-M   'P 1'
#
loop_
_entity.id
_entity.type
_entity.pdbx_description
1 polymer ?
#
loop_
_entity_poly.entity_id
_entity_poly.type
_entity_poly.pdbx_seq_one_letter_code
_entity_poly.pdbx_strand_id
1 'polypeptide(L)'
;NKLVDPATNDGLPPFLIGNEDGTDSGMMIVQYSAASLVNDLAARAQPAAVYSVPTSANAEDHVSMGANDALHAYKQTADLGRVLAIELLVATQALEYRLQILDAARELAADPDPQRLRSRLRNLSPVTAAQTERLEQDIDQLRADLAELAQAKPGRAAQQVLDRVREAGIAFVDRDRLLGPDMRIAEALVESGELLHG
;
A
#
# COMPACT_ATOMS: atom_id res chain seq x y z
N ASN A 1 -7.46 0.08 -1.70
CA ASN A 1 -8.22 1.34 -1.92
C ASN A 1 -7.73 2.51 -1.07
N LYS A 2 -7.48 2.37 0.24
CA LYS A 2 -7.03 3.53 1.06
C LYS A 2 -5.70 4.13 0.59
N LEU A 3 -4.65 3.31 0.41
CA LEU A 3 -3.28 3.78 0.19
C LEU A 3 -3.03 4.51 -1.15
N VAL A 4 -3.96 4.35 -2.09
CA VAL A 4 -3.82 4.81 -3.49
C VAL A 4 -4.74 5.99 -3.81
N ASP A 5 -5.63 6.35 -2.90
CA ASP A 5 -6.55 7.47 -3.02
C ASP A 5 -6.02 8.67 -2.21
N PRO A 6 -5.66 9.79 -2.84
CA PRO A 6 -5.19 11.00 -2.15
C PRO A 6 -6.13 11.52 -1.06
N ALA A 7 -7.44 11.27 -1.18
CA ALA A 7 -8.41 11.71 -0.19
C ALA A 7 -8.29 10.93 1.13
N THR A 8 -7.68 9.74 1.13
CA THR A 8 -7.65 8.84 2.27
C THR A 8 -6.27 8.22 2.57
N ASN A 9 -5.24 8.48 1.77
CA ASN A 9 -3.91 7.86 1.90
C ASN A 9 -2.93 8.59 2.84
N ASP A 10 -3.39 9.67 3.49
CA ASP A 10 -2.62 10.50 4.43
C ASP A 10 -1.41 11.21 3.78
N GLY A 11 -1.60 11.80 2.58
CA GLY A 11 -0.59 12.65 1.93
C GLY A 11 0.36 11.92 0.98
N LEU A 12 0.04 10.67 0.61
CA LEU A 12 0.79 9.92 -0.39
C LEU A 12 0.40 10.35 -1.82
N PRO A 13 1.27 10.15 -2.82
CA PRO A 13 0.92 10.40 -4.21
C PRO A 13 -0.31 9.59 -4.67
N PRO A 14 -1.16 10.14 -5.57
CA PRO A 14 -2.23 9.38 -6.19
C PRO A 14 -1.67 8.12 -6.83
N PHE A 15 -2.34 6.98 -6.60
CA PHE A 15 -1.92 5.68 -7.12
C PHE A 15 -0.46 5.29 -6.81
N LEU A 16 0.19 5.95 -5.84
CA LEU A 16 1.60 5.76 -5.53
C LEU A 16 2.52 5.99 -6.75
N ILE A 17 2.13 6.93 -7.63
CA ILE A 17 2.87 7.30 -8.84
C ILE A 17 4.27 7.82 -8.48
N GLY A 18 5.28 7.29 -9.20
CA GLY A 18 6.71 7.56 -9.01
C GLY A 18 7.21 8.89 -9.56
N ASN A 19 6.40 9.61 -10.35
CA ASN A 19 6.80 10.87 -10.94
C ASN A 19 5.87 12.04 -10.60
N GLU A 20 6.46 13.23 -10.57
CA GLU A 20 5.74 14.47 -10.24
C GLU A 20 4.93 15.02 -11.43
N ASP A 21 5.22 14.57 -12.66
CA ASP A 21 4.62 15.06 -13.90
C ASP A 21 3.26 14.43 -14.22
N GLY A 22 2.83 13.42 -13.47
CA GLY A 22 1.53 12.76 -13.61
C GLY A 22 1.33 11.98 -14.91
N THR A 23 2.41 11.63 -15.60
CA THR A 23 2.35 10.83 -16.84
C THR A 23 2.24 9.33 -16.59
N ASP A 24 2.58 8.89 -15.38
CA ASP A 24 2.67 7.49 -15.02
C ASP A 24 1.38 7.07 -14.28
N SER A 25 1.03 5.80 -14.37
CA SER A 25 -0.15 5.22 -13.74
C SER A 25 0.15 4.61 -12.37
N GLY A 26 1.41 4.32 -12.07
CA GLY A 26 1.84 3.73 -10.80
C GLY A 26 1.09 2.44 -10.50
N MET A 27 0.50 2.36 -9.31
CA MET A 27 -0.26 1.21 -8.82
C MET A 27 -1.75 1.22 -9.22
N MET A 28 -2.13 1.98 -10.26
CA MET A 28 -3.51 2.02 -10.72
C MET A 28 -3.96 0.66 -11.28
N ILE A 29 -3.16 0.02 -12.16
CA ILE A 29 -3.59 -1.21 -12.85
C ILE A 29 -3.76 -2.41 -11.92
N VAL A 30 -2.95 -2.49 -10.85
CA VAL A 30 -3.04 -3.58 -9.88
C VAL A 30 -4.35 -3.53 -9.09
N GLN A 31 -4.96 -2.35 -8.93
CA GLN A 31 -6.28 -2.22 -8.31
C GLN A 31 -7.39 -2.82 -9.13
N TYR A 32 -7.37 -2.66 -10.46
CA TYR A 32 -8.35 -3.32 -11.33
C TYR A 32 -8.26 -4.84 -11.17
N SER A 33 -7.04 -5.37 -11.07
CA SER A 33 -6.80 -6.79 -10.85
C SER A 33 -7.35 -7.24 -9.50
N ALA A 34 -7.05 -6.52 -8.41
CA ALA A 34 -7.59 -6.80 -7.08
C ALA A 34 -9.11 -6.70 -7.04
N ALA A 35 -9.70 -5.67 -7.64
CA ALA A 35 -11.15 -5.49 -7.69
C ALA A 35 -11.84 -6.63 -8.43
N SER A 36 -11.27 -7.08 -9.56
CA SER A 36 -11.79 -8.24 -10.29
C SER A 36 -11.72 -9.52 -9.47
N LEU A 37 -10.59 -9.77 -8.80
CA LEU A 37 -10.41 -10.96 -7.95
C LEU A 37 -11.37 -10.95 -6.77
N VAL A 38 -11.49 -9.82 -6.06
CA VAL A 38 -12.40 -9.67 -4.92
C VAL A 38 -13.86 -9.83 -5.34
N ASN A 39 -14.26 -9.28 -6.48
CA ASN A 39 -15.61 -9.46 -7.00
C ASN A 39 -15.90 -10.93 -7.34
N ASP A 40 -14.94 -11.63 -7.96
CA ASP A 40 -15.09 -13.05 -8.30
C ASP A 40 -15.08 -13.96 -7.05
N LEU A 41 -14.29 -13.61 -6.03
CA LEU A 41 -14.35 -14.24 -4.70
C LEU A 41 -15.74 -14.07 -4.09
N ALA A 42 -16.29 -12.85 -4.10
CA ALA A 42 -17.60 -12.55 -3.55
C ALA A 42 -18.72 -13.30 -4.31
N ALA A 43 -18.64 -13.36 -5.64
CA ALA A 43 -19.62 -14.08 -6.46
C ALA A 43 -19.64 -15.59 -6.14
N ARG A 44 -18.47 -16.19 -5.88
CA ARG A 44 -18.34 -17.63 -5.54
C ARG A 44 -18.58 -17.95 -4.07
N ALA A 45 -18.73 -16.95 -3.20
CA ALA A 45 -18.99 -17.13 -1.77
C ALA A 45 -20.47 -17.44 -1.44
N GLN A 46 -21.29 -17.79 -2.43
CA GLN A 46 -22.67 -18.24 -2.20
C GLN A 46 -22.66 -19.60 -1.49
N PRO A 47 -23.37 -19.76 -0.36
CA PRO A 47 -23.36 -21.01 0.41
C PRO A 47 -24.05 -22.14 -0.38
N ALA A 48 -23.38 -23.28 -0.60
CA ALA A 48 -23.98 -24.39 -1.33
C ALA A 48 -25.18 -25.00 -0.59
N ALA A 49 -25.23 -24.87 0.73
CA ALA A 49 -26.31 -25.37 1.58
C ALA A 49 -27.71 -24.83 1.21
N VAL A 50 -27.84 -23.63 0.62
CA VAL A 50 -29.15 -23.10 0.21
C VAL A 50 -29.73 -23.82 -1.01
N TYR A 51 -28.93 -24.64 -1.68
CA TYR A 51 -29.31 -25.46 -2.83
C TYR A 51 -29.39 -26.95 -2.47
N SER A 52 -29.81 -27.27 -1.24
CA SER A 52 -30.05 -28.65 -0.79
C SER A 52 -30.96 -29.40 -1.77
N VAL A 53 -30.52 -30.58 -2.20
CA VAL A 53 -31.28 -31.48 -3.08
C VAL A 53 -31.52 -32.78 -2.32
N PRO A 54 -32.77 -33.26 -2.18
CA PRO A 54 -33.05 -34.51 -1.51
C PRO A 54 -32.31 -35.71 -2.14
N THR A 55 -31.74 -36.54 -1.29
CA THR A 55 -30.97 -37.73 -1.67
C THR A 55 -31.60 -39.00 -1.10
N SER A 56 -31.02 -40.16 -1.41
CA SER A 56 -31.42 -41.45 -0.83
C SER A 56 -32.92 -41.73 -1.01
N ALA A 57 -33.44 -41.55 -2.23
CA ALA A 57 -34.86 -41.70 -2.55
C ALA A 57 -35.80 -40.86 -1.64
N ASN A 58 -35.38 -39.61 -1.35
CA ASN A 58 -36.10 -38.65 -0.51
C ASN A 58 -36.11 -39.01 0.99
N ALA A 59 -35.24 -39.93 1.45
CA ALA A 59 -35.02 -40.19 2.87
C ALA A 59 -34.16 -39.11 3.54
N GLU A 60 -33.26 -38.48 2.78
CA GLU A 60 -32.49 -37.32 3.19
C GLU A 60 -33.08 -36.09 2.50
N ASP A 61 -34.05 -35.45 3.16
CA ASP A 61 -34.75 -34.27 2.65
C ASP A 61 -33.97 -32.95 2.85
N HIS A 62 -32.92 -32.98 3.69
CA HIS A 62 -31.99 -31.88 3.89
C HIS A 62 -30.53 -32.35 3.82
N VAL A 63 -29.76 -31.79 2.88
CA VAL A 63 -28.36 -32.13 2.64
C VAL A 63 -27.52 -30.86 2.75
N SER A 64 -26.50 -30.88 3.60
CA SER A 64 -25.69 -29.68 3.93
C SER A 64 -24.85 -29.17 2.77
N MET A 65 -24.59 -29.99 1.76
CA MET A 65 -23.64 -29.71 0.67
C MET A 65 -22.21 -29.36 1.15
N GLY A 66 -21.85 -29.72 2.39
CA GLY A 66 -20.62 -29.25 3.03
C GLY A 66 -19.32 -29.65 2.32
N ALA A 67 -19.28 -30.78 1.61
CA ALA A 67 -18.13 -31.17 0.80
C ALA A 67 -17.91 -30.22 -0.39
N ASN A 68 -19.00 -29.71 -0.99
CA ASN A 68 -18.93 -28.74 -2.08
C ASN A 68 -18.43 -27.38 -1.56
N ASP A 69 -18.97 -26.93 -0.41
CA ASP A 69 -18.51 -25.69 0.23
C ASP A 69 -17.03 -25.75 0.61
N ALA A 70 -16.56 -26.87 1.16
CA ALA A 70 -15.14 -27.06 1.47
C ALA A 70 -14.25 -26.97 0.22
N LEU A 71 -14.68 -27.57 -0.90
CA LEU A 71 -13.96 -27.50 -2.17
C LEU A 71 -13.96 -26.08 -2.76
N HIS A 72 -15.07 -25.36 -2.68
CA HIS A 72 -15.16 -23.96 -3.11
C HIS A 72 -14.22 -23.08 -2.30
N ALA A 73 -14.28 -23.17 -0.97
CA ALA A 73 -13.40 -22.43 -0.07
C ALA A 73 -11.92 -22.74 -0.35
N TYR A 74 -11.56 -24.02 -0.51
CA TYR A 74 -10.19 -24.41 -0.86
C TYR A 74 -9.72 -23.74 -2.16
N LYS A 75 -10.53 -23.77 -3.22
CA LYS A 75 -10.18 -23.13 -4.51
C LYS A 75 -10.05 -21.61 -4.39
N GLN A 76 -10.87 -20.97 -3.56
CA GLN A 76 -10.82 -19.53 -3.33
C GLN A 76 -9.55 -19.09 -2.59
N THR A 77 -8.85 -19.98 -1.87
CA THR A 77 -7.62 -19.61 -1.16
C THR A 77 -6.51 -19.12 -2.10
N ALA A 78 -6.40 -19.68 -3.31
CA ALA A 78 -5.44 -19.25 -4.31
C ALA A 78 -5.73 -17.81 -4.80
N ASP A 79 -7.00 -17.49 -5.06
CA ASP A 79 -7.40 -16.15 -5.49
C ASP A 79 -7.26 -15.13 -4.36
N LEU A 80 -7.53 -15.54 -3.11
CA LEU A 80 -7.22 -14.72 -1.93
C LEU A 80 -5.72 -14.45 -1.82
N GLY A 81 -4.86 -15.46 -2.05
CA GLY A 81 -3.41 -15.29 -2.08
C GLY A 81 -2.96 -14.23 -3.08
N ARG A 82 -3.56 -14.19 -4.28
CA ARG A 82 -3.31 -13.14 -5.30
C ARG A 82 -3.74 -11.76 -4.84
N VAL A 83 -4.88 -11.65 -4.17
CA VAL A 83 -5.32 -10.37 -3.58
C VAL A 83 -4.31 -9.88 -2.55
N LEU A 84 -3.87 -10.76 -1.65
CA LEU A 84 -2.86 -10.44 -0.63
C LEU A 84 -1.50 -10.06 -1.26
N ALA A 85 -1.11 -10.70 -2.36
CA ALA A 85 0.09 -10.36 -3.10
C ALA A 85 0.01 -8.93 -3.67
N ILE A 86 -1.14 -8.53 -4.23
CA ILE A 86 -1.36 -7.16 -4.70
C ILE A 86 -1.32 -6.18 -3.53
N GLU A 87 -1.94 -6.52 -2.39
CA GLU A 87 -1.88 -5.67 -1.19
C GLU A 87 -0.45 -5.51 -0.68
N LEU A 88 0.36 -6.56 -0.72
CA LEU A 88 1.78 -6.53 -0.34
C LEU A 88 2.58 -5.54 -1.21
N LEU A 89 2.37 -5.56 -2.53
CA LEU A 89 3.00 -4.61 -3.46
C LEU A 89 2.62 -3.16 -3.14
N VAL A 90 1.32 -2.90 -2.95
CA VAL A 90 0.82 -1.55 -2.65
C VAL A 90 1.30 -1.07 -1.28
N ALA A 91 1.29 -1.94 -0.28
CA ALA A 91 1.68 -1.61 1.10
C ALA A 91 3.17 -1.31 1.20
N THR A 92 4.03 -2.10 0.55
CA THR A 92 5.49 -1.86 0.56
C THR A 92 5.87 -0.60 -0.21
N GLN A 93 5.25 -0.36 -1.37
CA GLN A 93 5.42 0.90 -2.11
C GLN A 93 4.99 2.11 -1.27
N ALA A 94 3.82 2.05 -0.62
CA ALA A 94 3.33 3.14 0.23
C ALA A 94 4.22 3.35 1.45
N LEU A 95 4.73 2.27 2.06
CA LEU A 95 5.64 2.36 3.19
C LEU A 95 6.92 3.10 2.80
N GLU A 96 7.52 2.76 1.67
CA GLU A 96 8.73 3.44 1.21
C GLU A 96 8.52 4.91 0.90
N TYR A 97 7.39 5.31 0.29
CA TYR A 97 7.08 6.74 0.17
C TYR A 97 7.03 7.43 1.52
N ARG A 98 6.42 6.81 2.54
CA ARG A 98 6.39 7.40 3.89
C ARG A 98 7.80 7.54 4.45
N LEU A 99 8.68 6.56 4.23
CA LEU A 99 10.08 6.65 4.64
C LEU A 99 10.81 7.77 3.91
N GLN A 100 10.63 7.89 2.59
CA GLN A 100 11.23 8.96 1.79
C GLN A 100 10.73 10.35 2.23
N ILE A 101 9.44 10.51 2.55
CA ILE A 101 8.89 11.75 3.08
C ILE A 101 9.51 12.08 4.44
N LEU A 102 9.66 11.09 5.32
CA LEU A 102 10.31 11.26 6.62
C LEU A 102 11.79 11.62 6.47
N ASP A 103 12.51 10.99 5.54
CA ASP A 103 13.91 11.28 5.26
C ASP A 103 14.09 12.68 4.68
N ALA A 104 13.24 13.09 3.74
CA ALA A 104 13.24 14.46 3.22
C ALA A 104 12.96 15.49 4.33
N ALA A 105 12.05 15.18 5.26
CA ALA A 105 11.77 16.02 6.41
C ALA A 105 12.95 16.09 7.39
N ARG A 106 13.66 14.98 7.62
CA ARG A 106 14.89 14.93 8.43
C ARG A 106 16.00 15.78 7.83
N GLU A 107 16.23 15.66 6.53
CA GLU A 107 17.21 16.47 5.81
C GLU A 107 16.88 17.96 5.93
N LEU A 108 15.60 18.30 5.82
CA LEU A 108 15.13 19.68 5.96
C LEU A 108 15.31 20.23 7.38
N ALA A 109 15.01 19.43 8.41
CA ALA A 109 15.20 19.81 9.80
C ALA A 109 16.69 20.06 10.14
N ALA A 110 17.57 19.24 9.57
CA ALA A 110 19.02 19.36 9.77
C ALA A 110 19.65 20.57 9.06
N ASP A 111 19.02 21.14 8.03
CA ASP A 111 19.56 22.28 7.27
C ASP A 111 19.55 23.57 8.10
N PRO A 112 20.71 24.12 8.52
CA PRO A 112 20.77 25.29 9.39
C PRO A 112 20.41 26.60 8.68
N ASP A 113 20.23 26.62 7.35
CA ASP A 113 20.03 27.84 6.57
C ASP A 113 18.55 28.10 6.20
N PRO A 114 17.86 29.07 6.84
CA PRO A 114 16.49 29.43 6.52
C PRO A 114 16.32 29.96 5.09
N GLN A 115 17.36 30.56 4.49
CA GLN A 115 17.29 31.04 3.11
C GLN A 115 17.23 29.90 2.10
N ARG A 116 17.88 28.78 2.41
CA ARG A 116 17.85 27.58 1.58
C ARG A 116 16.46 26.94 1.58
N LEU A 117 15.81 26.85 2.73
CA LEU A 117 14.40 26.43 2.81
C LEU A 117 13.49 27.41 2.05
N ARG A 118 13.67 28.73 2.25
CA ARG A 118 12.94 29.76 1.52
C ARG A 118 13.09 29.64 0.01
N SER A 119 14.26 29.24 -0.49
CA SER A 119 14.51 29.05 -1.93
C SER A 119 13.75 27.86 -2.54
N ARG A 120 13.37 26.86 -1.71
CA ARG A 120 12.55 25.72 -2.13
C ARG A 120 11.06 26.04 -2.19
N LEU A 121 10.61 27.04 -1.42
CA LEU A 121 9.24 27.53 -1.46
C LEU A 121 9.02 28.36 -2.73
N ARG A 122 8.16 27.87 -3.63
CA ARG A 122 7.78 28.58 -4.87
C ARG A 122 6.51 29.41 -4.64
N ASN A 123 6.33 30.45 -5.47
CA ASN A 123 5.12 31.30 -5.50
C ASN A 123 4.83 32.06 -4.19
N LEU A 124 5.87 32.50 -3.48
CA LEU A 124 5.68 33.34 -2.30
C LEU A 124 5.20 34.74 -2.69
N SER A 125 4.10 35.19 -2.07
CA SER A 125 3.65 36.58 -2.15
C SER A 125 4.70 37.54 -1.54
N PRO A 126 4.76 38.80 -1.98
CA PRO A 126 5.61 39.81 -1.35
C PRO A 126 5.31 39.90 0.16
N VAL A 127 6.35 39.78 0.98
CA VAL A 127 6.27 39.81 2.44
C VAL A 127 6.91 41.06 3.00
N THR A 128 6.29 41.65 4.02
CA THR A 128 6.85 42.76 4.81
C THR A 128 7.97 42.27 5.74
N ALA A 129 8.73 43.20 6.32
CA ALA A 129 9.78 42.87 7.30
C ALA A 129 9.23 42.10 8.51
N ALA A 130 8.08 42.51 9.06
CA ALA A 130 7.43 41.82 10.17
C ALA A 130 6.92 40.41 9.78
N GLN A 131 6.44 40.23 8.54
CA GLN A 131 6.05 38.90 8.03
C GLN A 131 7.28 38.00 7.80
N THR A 132 8.44 38.59 7.52
CA THR A 132 9.69 37.84 7.36
C THR A 132 10.17 37.30 8.71
N GLU A 133 10.18 38.13 9.76
CA GLU A 133 10.53 37.70 11.11
C GLU A 133 9.59 36.61 11.63
N ARG A 134 8.28 36.74 11.37
CA ARG A 134 7.31 35.70 11.74
C ARG A 134 7.54 34.38 10.99
N LEU A 135 7.81 34.46 9.68
CA LEU A 135 8.09 33.28 8.86
C LEU A 135 9.36 32.57 9.32
N GLU A 136 10.41 33.32 9.72
CA GLU A 136 11.64 32.74 10.28
C GLU A 136 11.35 31.97 11.58
N GLN A 137 10.54 32.53 12.47
CA GLN A 137 10.09 31.84 13.70
C GLN A 137 9.27 30.57 13.39
N ASP A 138 8.36 30.65 12.42
CA ASP A 138 7.54 29.49 12.01
C ASP A 138 8.42 28.39 11.37
N ILE A 139 9.45 28.76 10.61
CA ILE A 139 10.46 27.83 10.05
C ILE A 139 11.25 27.14 11.16
N ASP A 140 11.73 27.90 12.15
CA ASP A 140 12.49 27.33 13.27
C ASP A 140 11.63 26.38 14.11
N GLN A 141 10.36 26.73 14.36
CA GLN A 141 9.42 25.84 15.04
C GLN A 141 9.17 24.57 14.22
N LEU A 142 8.92 24.68 12.91
CA LEU A 142 8.73 23.52 12.04
C LEU A 142 9.96 22.60 12.07
N ARG A 143 11.17 23.16 12.07
CA ARG A 143 12.40 22.37 12.16
C ARG A 143 12.50 21.62 13.49
N ALA A 144 12.12 22.25 14.60
CA ALA A 144 12.08 21.59 15.91
C ALA A 144 11.07 20.43 15.91
N ASP A 145 9.86 20.65 15.39
CA ASP A 145 8.81 19.62 15.29
C ASP A 145 9.25 18.43 14.41
N LEU A 146 9.89 18.72 13.27
CA LEU A 146 10.44 17.69 12.38
C LEU A 146 11.59 16.90 13.01
N ALA A 147 12.40 17.53 13.88
CA ALA A 147 13.47 16.85 14.60
C ALA A 147 12.94 15.82 15.62
N GLU A 148 11.76 16.05 16.22
CA GLU A 148 11.10 15.06 17.08
C GLU A 148 10.57 13.87 16.27
N LEU A 149 9.97 14.15 15.11
CA LEU A 149 9.50 13.11 14.17
C LEU A 149 10.63 12.26 13.59
N ALA A 150 11.88 12.74 13.61
CA ALA A 150 13.04 12.06 13.06
C ALA A 150 13.31 10.67 13.68
N GLN A 151 12.72 10.34 14.83
CA GLN A 151 12.87 9.01 15.45
C GLN A 151 11.91 7.95 14.89
N ALA A 152 10.92 8.35 14.08
CA ALA A 152 9.92 7.43 13.54
C ALA A 152 10.55 6.39 12.60
N LYS A 153 10.33 5.12 12.92
CA LYS A 153 10.75 3.97 12.12
C LYS A 153 9.56 3.01 11.95
N PRO A 154 9.51 2.24 10.86
CA PRO A 154 8.52 1.18 10.75
C PRO A 154 8.70 0.19 11.89
N GLY A 155 7.59 -0.42 12.31
CA GLY A 155 7.64 -1.53 13.26
C GLY A 155 8.48 -2.67 12.70
N ARG A 156 9.11 -3.46 13.58
CA ARG A 156 10.03 -4.55 13.19
C ARG A 156 9.45 -5.47 12.12
N ALA A 157 8.20 -5.92 12.29
CA ALA A 157 7.54 -6.81 11.33
C ALA A 157 7.35 -6.14 9.96
N ALA A 158 6.94 -4.87 9.92
CA ALA A 158 6.78 -4.13 8.67
C ALA A 158 8.12 -3.93 7.95
N GLN A 159 9.20 -3.66 8.70
CA GLN A 159 10.54 -3.57 8.14
C GLN A 159 10.98 -4.91 7.57
N GLN A 160 10.80 -6.02 8.29
CA GLN A 160 11.16 -7.36 7.82
C GLN A 160 10.41 -7.72 6.53
N VAL A 161 9.10 -7.43 6.46
CA VAL A 161 8.32 -7.65 5.24
C VAL A 161 8.88 -6.82 4.07
N LEU A 162 9.23 -5.56 4.31
CA LEU A 162 9.83 -4.70 3.29
C LEU A 162 11.16 -5.27 2.80
N ASP A 163 12.04 -5.65 3.71
CA ASP A 163 13.35 -6.22 3.40
C ASP A 163 13.19 -7.48 2.56
N ARG A 164 12.28 -8.38 2.94
CA ARG A 164 11.99 -9.62 2.19
C ARG A 164 11.48 -9.37 0.78
N VAL A 165 10.56 -8.42 0.62
CA VAL A 165 10.04 -8.03 -0.70
C VAL A 165 11.17 -7.51 -1.61
N ARG A 166 12.12 -6.74 -1.05
CA ARG A 166 13.28 -6.23 -1.78
C ARG A 166 14.30 -7.32 -2.08
N GLU A 167 14.60 -8.20 -1.13
CA GLU A 167 15.46 -9.37 -1.32
C GLU A 167 14.92 -10.33 -2.40
N ALA A 168 13.59 -10.46 -2.50
CA ALA A 168 12.92 -11.25 -3.53
C ALA A 168 12.97 -10.61 -4.93
N GLY A 169 13.47 -9.37 -5.05
CA GLY A 169 13.67 -8.69 -6.32
C GLY A 169 12.51 -7.81 -6.78
N ILE A 170 11.50 -7.56 -5.94
CA ILE A 170 10.47 -6.56 -6.22
C ILE A 170 11.08 -5.20 -5.87
N ALA A 171 11.44 -4.41 -6.87
CA ALA A 171 12.00 -3.07 -6.67
C ALA A 171 10.91 -2.01 -6.47
N PHE A 172 11.27 -0.88 -5.85
CA PHE A 172 10.44 0.31 -5.81
C PHE A 172 10.05 0.75 -7.24
N VAL A 173 8.80 1.20 -7.41
CA VAL A 173 8.29 1.65 -8.70
C VAL A 173 8.41 3.17 -8.80
N ASP A 174 9.53 3.63 -9.33
CA ASP A 174 9.83 5.04 -9.60
C ASP A 174 9.30 5.52 -10.97
N ARG A 175 9.18 4.60 -11.92
CA ARG A 175 8.59 4.82 -13.24
C ARG A 175 7.69 3.66 -13.64
N ASP A 176 6.72 3.94 -14.50
CA ASP A 176 5.85 2.91 -15.07
C ASP A 176 6.66 1.80 -15.75
N ARG A 177 6.35 0.56 -15.36
CA ARG A 177 6.91 -0.67 -15.92
C ARG A 177 5.90 -1.79 -15.84
N LEU A 178 6.18 -2.90 -16.53
CA LEU A 178 5.34 -4.09 -16.42
C LEU A 178 5.40 -4.65 -14.99
N LEU A 179 4.25 -4.69 -14.30
CA LEU A 179 4.14 -5.19 -12.93
C LEU A 179 3.85 -6.71 -12.84
N GLY A 180 3.58 -7.37 -13.98
CA GLY A 180 3.32 -8.81 -14.01
C GLY A 180 4.42 -9.69 -13.39
N PRO A 181 5.72 -9.41 -13.61
CA PRO A 181 6.81 -10.10 -12.90
C PRO A 181 6.75 -9.92 -11.38
N ASP A 182 6.55 -8.70 -10.90
CA ASP A 182 6.47 -8.40 -9.46
C ASP A 182 5.29 -9.09 -8.81
N MET A 183 4.14 -9.11 -9.49
CA MET A 183 2.95 -9.82 -9.02
C MET A 183 3.22 -11.30 -8.82
N ARG A 184 3.91 -11.97 -9.75
CA ARG A 184 4.27 -13.39 -9.60
C ARG A 184 5.22 -13.64 -8.44
N ILE A 185 6.16 -12.74 -8.20
CA ILE A 185 7.08 -12.85 -7.05
C ILE A 185 6.28 -12.65 -5.75
N ALA A 186 5.41 -11.65 -5.68
CA ALA A 186 4.56 -11.40 -4.52
C ALA A 186 3.61 -12.57 -4.24
N GLU A 187 3.04 -13.18 -5.28
CA GLU A 187 2.23 -14.40 -5.18
C GLU A 187 3.05 -15.54 -4.55
N ALA A 188 4.27 -15.79 -5.05
CA ALA A 188 5.14 -16.83 -4.49
C ALA A 188 5.52 -16.56 -3.01
N LEU A 189 5.75 -15.30 -2.63
CA LEU A 189 6.01 -14.90 -1.25
C LEU A 189 4.81 -15.23 -0.34
N VAL A 190 3.60 -14.91 -0.78
CA VAL A 190 2.36 -15.20 -0.03
C VAL A 190 2.12 -16.71 0.05
N GLU A 191 2.28 -17.44 -1.05
CA GLU A 191 2.07 -18.90 -1.10
C GLU A 191 3.06 -19.68 -0.23
N SER A 192 4.31 -19.23 -0.16
CA SER A 192 5.35 -19.88 0.65
C SER A 192 5.10 -19.73 2.16
N GLY A 193 4.34 -18.71 2.59
CA GLY A 193 4.10 -18.38 3.99
C GLY A 193 5.33 -17.84 4.73
N GLU A 194 6.45 -17.58 4.04
CA GLU A 194 7.71 -17.18 4.69
C GLU A 194 7.61 -15.84 5.45
N LEU A 195 6.70 -14.95 5.03
CA LEU A 195 6.44 -13.67 5.68
C LEU A 195 5.81 -13.82 7.09
N LEU A 196 5.33 -15.01 7.46
CA LEU A 196 4.71 -15.28 8.76
C LEU A 196 5.72 -15.71 9.83
N HIS A 197 6.97 -15.99 9.46
CA HIS A 197 7.95 -16.64 10.33
C HIS A 197 9.20 -15.77 10.61
N GLY A 198 9.13 -14.46 10.36
CA GLY A 198 10.19 -13.46 10.57
C GLY A 198 10.25 -12.83 11.96
#